data_AF-A0A9P6ZSX3-F1
#
_entry.id   AF-A0A9P6ZSX3-F1
#
_cell.length_a   1.000
_cell.length_b   1.000
_cell.length_c   1.000
_cell.angle_alpha   90.00
_cell.angle_beta   90.00
_cell.angle_gamma   90.00
#
_symmetry.space_group_name_H-M   'P 1'
#
loop_
_entity.id
_entity.type
_entity.pdbx_description
1 polymer ?
#
loop_
_entity_poly.entity_id
_entity_poly.type
_entity_poly.pdbx_seq_one_letter_code
_entity_poly.pdbx_strand_id
1 'polypeptide(L)'
;MALWLQRQEAVFLRSSYLHWLSGRSQSATVSSHTDPNRRDDLESDSDAEIEESQSESRSAAPTNSSPTLPIDVVRVLAKTPAHPRQSVQHLITAHGATMFLPALKSFLHEHMPRNDIVPGPHDCFDVYRQVVIVTPPDPCVSDSPKRWRIRATPEVQPGPGRKPGSPARFDMALISDGVRTSNLRTFEGVRVVQVRIIFTLPRQFQVGTSSRALAYVEWFTPLREPDPSSGLRQVSRSTCQLHRNAAMIYID
;
A
#
# COMPACT_ATOMS: atom_id res chain seq x y z
N MET A 1 29.10 1.81 15.59
CA MET A 1 29.21 0.35 15.33
C MET A 1 27.98 -0.44 15.74
N ALA A 2 27.20 -0.03 16.76
CA ALA A 2 26.01 -0.78 17.22
C ALA A 2 24.81 -0.82 16.25
N LEU A 3 24.59 0.21 15.42
CA LEU A 3 23.45 0.28 14.49
C LEU A 3 23.46 -0.80 13.40
N TRP A 4 24.64 -1.27 13.00
CA TRP A 4 24.75 -2.33 11.99
C TRP A 4 24.40 -3.69 12.58
N LEU A 5 24.91 -3.98 13.78
CA LEU A 5 24.55 -5.16 14.57
C LEU A 5 23.05 -5.22 14.84
N GLN A 6 22.45 -4.10 15.27
CA GLN A 6 21.01 -4.06 15.56
C GLN A 6 20.14 -4.32 14.31
N ARG A 7 20.60 -3.91 13.13
CA ARG A 7 19.95 -4.24 11.86
C ARG A 7 20.12 -5.71 11.49
N GLN A 8 21.30 -6.29 11.71
CA GLN A 8 21.55 -7.71 11.49
C GLN A 8 20.69 -8.58 12.43
N GLU A 9 20.60 -8.23 13.71
CA GLU A 9 19.76 -8.91 14.69
C GLU A 9 18.28 -8.84 14.32
N ALA A 10 17.79 -7.68 13.87
CA ALA A 10 16.41 -7.53 13.41
C ALA A 10 16.10 -8.41 12.18
N VAL A 11 17.05 -8.51 11.23
CA VAL A 11 16.92 -9.39 10.06
C VAL A 11 16.94 -10.87 10.49
N PHE A 12 17.83 -11.24 11.40
CA PHE A 12 17.94 -12.59 11.94
C PHE A 12 16.68 -13.02 12.70
N LEU A 13 16.19 -12.19 13.62
CA LEU A 13 14.95 -12.48 14.36
C LEU A 13 13.76 -12.66 13.42
N ARG A 14 13.67 -11.82 12.37
CA ARG A 14 12.61 -11.94 11.36
C ARG A 14 12.75 -13.23 10.56
N SER A 15 13.95 -13.63 10.15
CA SER A 15 14.16 -14.88 9.41
C SER A 15 13.86 -16.11 10.27
N SER A 16 14.29 -16.12 11.54
CA SER A 16 13.95 -17.19 12.50
C SER A 16 12.43 -17.30 12.71
N TYR A 17 11.73 -16.17 12.84
CA TYR A 17 10.27 -16.15 12.98
C TYR A 17 9.56 -16.72 11.74
N LEU A 18 10.00 -16.35 10.53
CA LEU A 18 9.43 -16.89 9.29
C LEU A 18 9.69 -18.39 9.14
N HIS A 19 10.86 -18.87 9.56
CA HIS A 19 11.19 -20.29 9.57
C HIS A 19 10.30 -21.07 10.55
N TRP A 20 10.12 -20.55 11.77
CA TRP A 20 9.21 -21.12 12.75
C TRP A 20 7.77 -21.18 12.24
N LEU A 21 7.28 -20.11 11.61
CA LEU A 21 5.93 -20.07 11.02
C LEU A 21 5.77 -21.14 9.92
N SER A 22 6.80 -21.34 9.10
CA SER A 22 6.82 -22.33 8.01
C SER A 22 6.82 -23.77 8.55
N GLY A 23 7.56 -24.04 9.62
CA GLY A 23 7.55 -25.36 10.29
C GLY A 23 6.20 -25.69 10.94
N ARG A 24 5.47 -24.66 11.40
CA ARG A 24 4.13 -24.83 11.98
C ARG A 24 3.08 -25.23 10.95
N SER A 25 3.20 -24.73 9.70
CA SER A 25 2.35 -25.17 8.58
C SER A 25 2.64 -26.61 8.14
N GLN A 26 3.90 -27.08 8.24
CA GLN A 26 4.27 -28.45 7.89
C GLN A 26 3.84 -29.46 8.97
N SER A 27 3.88 -29.07 10.25
CA SER A 27 3.45 -29.93 11.35
C SER A 27 1.92 -30.15 11.38
N ALA A 28 1.13 -29.20 10.84
CA ALA A 28 -0.32 -29.37 10.66
C ALA A 28 -0.70 -30.40 9.57
N THR A 29 0.24 -30.77 8.68
CA THR A 29 0.01 -31.76 7.60
C THR A 29 0.54 -33.16 7.91
N VAL A 30 1.23 -33.40 9.03
CA VAL A 30 1.88 -34.69 9.34
C VAL A 30 1.19 -35.47 10.49
N SER A 31 0.01 -35.04 10.95
CA SER A 31 -0.83 -35.86 11.86
C SER A 31 -1.85 -36.74 11.12
N SER A 32 -1.42 -37.39 10.03
CA SER A 32 -2.15 -38.51 9.41
C SER A 32 -1.19 -39.63 9.05
N HIS A 33 -0.49 -40.17 10.05
CA HIS A 33 0.13 -41.49 9.94
C HIS A 33 -0.79 -42.51 10.59
N THR A 34 -1.58 -43.18 9.75
CA THR A 34 -2.33 -44.39 10.08
C THR A 34 -1.32 -45.51 10.29
N ASP A 35 -1.24 -46.05 11.51
CA ASP A 35 -0.45 -47.23 11.84
C ASP A 35 -1.38 -48.47 11.81
N PRO A 36 -1.19 -49.44 10.89
CA PRO A 36 -2.20 -50.46 10.61
C PRO A 36 -1.97 -51.75 11.40
N ASN A 37 -1.61 -51.67 12.69
CA ASN A 37 -1.40 -52.89 13.46
C ASN A 37 -1.70 -52.74 14.97
N ARG A 38 -3.00 -52.71 15.32
CA ARG A 38 -3.42 -53.14 16.64
C ARG A 38 -4.81 -53.78 16.55
N ARG A 39 -4.85 -55.10 16.78
CA ARG A 39 -6.04 -55.94 16.85
C ARG A 39 -6.53 -56.03 18.30
N ASP A 40 -7.86 -56.18 18.40
CA ASP A 40 -8.67 -56.77 19.48
C ASP A 40 -8.67 -55.99 20.82
N ASP A 41 -9.78 -55.75 21.54
CA ASP A 41 -10.91 -56.64 21.86
C ASP A 41 -12.23 -55.87 22.14
N LEU A 42 -13.34 -56.63 22.07
CA LEU A 42 -14.76 -56.29 22.18
C LEU A 42 -15.27 -56.09 23.63
N GLU A 43 -16.42 -55.40 23.76
CA GLU A 43 -17.68 -55.76 24.50
C GLU A 43 -18.42 -54.47 24.91
N SER A 44 -19.63 -54.18 24.39
CA SER A 44 -20.99 -54.61 24.87
C SER A 44 -21.31 -54.00 26.24
N ASP A 45 -22.45 -53.38 26.59
CA ASP A 45 -23.81 -53.19 26.07
C ASP A 45 -24.46 -52.11 26.98
N SER A 46 -25.35 -51.24 26.49
CA SER A 46 -26.57 -50.83 27.22
C SER A 46 -27.38 -49.78 26.45
N ASP A 47 -28.56 -50.23 26.05
CA ASP A 47 -29.74 -49.46 25.63
C ASP A 47 -30.15 -48.36 26.62
N ALA A 48 -30.53 -47.19 26.10
CA ALA A 48 -31.58 -46.32 26.67
C ALA A 48 -31.99 -45.22 25.67
N GLU A 49 -33.10 -45.51 25.01
CA GLU A 49 -34.23 -44.67 24.59
C GLU A 49 -34.07 -43.17 24.22
N ILE A 50 -34.81 -42.87 23.16
CA ILE A 50 -34.88 -41.68 22.32
C ILE A 50 -35.68 -40.56 22.99
N GLU A 51 -35.16 -39.32 22.99
CA GLU A 51 -36.02 -38.13 22.87
C GLU A 51 -35.52 -37.21 21.76
N GLU A 52 -36.46 -36.89 20.87
CA GLU A 52 -36.33 -36.04 19.70
C GLU A 52 -35.92 -34.61 20.06
N SER A 53 -34.93 -34.08 19.35
CA SER A 53 -34.77 -32.64 19.19
C SER A 53 -34.28 -32.35 17.78
N GLN A 54 -35.18 -31.74 17.02
CA GLN A 54 -35.00 -31.34 15.64
C GLN A 54 -33.85 -30.34 15.49
N SER A 55 -32.88 -30.66 14.65
CA SER A 55 -32.09 -29.64 13.94
C SER A 55 -31.46 -30.26 12.69
N GLU A 56 -32.02 -29.91 11.54
CA GLU A 56 -31.58 -30.33 10.21
C GLU A 56 -30.12 -29.92 9.97
N SER A 57 -29.28 -30.93 9.76
CA SER A 57 -27.95 -30.79 9.19
C SER A 57 -28.09 -30.62 7.66
N ARG A 58 -27.95 -29.39 7.16
CA ARG A 58 -27.53 -29.19 5.76
C ARG A 58 -26.03 -28.93 5.74
N SER A 59 -25.32 -29.95 5.27
CA SER A 59 -23.95 -29.89 4.81
C SER A 59 -23.78 -28.72 3.83
N ALA A 60 -22.96 -27.74 4.21
CA ALA A 60 -22.37 -26.77 3.29
C ALA A 60 -20.89 -26.68 3.66
N ALA A 61 -20.04 -26.99 2.69
CA ALA A 61 -18.59 -26.96 2.78
C ALA A 61 -18.07 -25.69 3.47
N PRO A 62 -16.93 -25.74 4.21
CA PRO A 62 -16.23 -24.53 4.61
C PRO A 62 -15.66 -23.92 3.33
N THR A 63 -16.47 -23.10 2.67
CA THR A 63 -15.97 -22.13 1.73
C THR A 63 -15.08 -21.22 2.55
N ASN A 64 -13.77 -21.40 2.43
CA ASN A 64 -12.76 -20.48 2.93
C ASN A 64 -12.86 -19.16 2.15
N SER A 65 -14.03 -18.52 2.18
CA SER A 65 -14.16 -17.11 1.91
C SER A 65 -13.64 -16.42 3.16
N SER A 66 -12.33 -16.17 3.18
CA SER A 66 -11.74 -15.19 4.07
C SER A 66 -12.66 -13.97 4.09
N PRO A 67 -13.20 -13.54 5.25
CA PRO A 67 -13.98 -12.34 5.30
C PRO A 67 -13.02 -11.19 5.01
N THR A 68 -13.01 -10.74 3.76
CA THR A 68 -12.36 -9.48 3.39
C THR A 68 -13.30 -8.40 3.91
N LEU A 69 -13.27 -8.18 5.23
CA LEU A 69 -13.85 -6.97 5.79
C LEU A 69 -13.14 -5.80 5.09
N PRO A 70 -13.87 -4.79 4.59
CA PRO A 70 -13.26 -3.60 4.08
C PRO A 70 -12.45 -2.98 5.23
N ILE A 71 -11.13 -3.10 5.17
CA ILE A 71 -10.24 -2.34 6.02
C ILE A 71 -10.50 -0.89 5.64
N ASP A 72 -11.24 -0.16 6.47
CA ASP A 72 -11.61 1.22 6.19
C ASP A 72 -10.36 2.10 6.40
N VAL A 73 -9.48 2.09 5.39
CA VAL A 73 -8.24 2.84 5.37
C VAL A 73 -8.57 4.29 5.04
N VAL A 74 -8.54 5.15 6.06
CA VAL A 74 -8.85 6.57 5.89
C VAL A 74 -7.57 7.32 5.50
N ARG A 75 -7.62 8.06 4.39
CA ARG A 75 -6.52 8.94 3.96
C ARG A 75 -6.87 10.39 4.31
N VAL A 76 -6.01 11.02 5.12
CA VAL A 76 -6.26 12.33 5.71
C VAL A 76 -5.26 13.36 5.20
N LEU A 77 -5.80 14.47 4.69
CA LEU A 77 -5.05 15.67 4.29
C LEU A 77 -5.27 16.80 5.29
N ALA A 78 -4.37 17.77 5.30
CA ALA A 78 -4.58 18.99 6.07
C ALA A 78 -5.78 19.77 5.52
N LYS A 79 -6.52 20.46 6.39
CA LYS A 79 -7.66 21.30 5.96
C LYS A 79 -7.26 22.42 5.00
N THR A 80 -6.04 22.92 5.14
CA THR A 80 -5.48 23.99 4.32
C THR A 80 -4.22 23.48 3.61
N PRO A 81 -4.05 23.76 2.30
CA PRO A 81 -2.83 23.42 1.59
C PRO A 81 -1.66 24.19 2.19
N ALA A 82 -0.51 23.53 2.28
CA ALA A 82 0.69 24.17 2.83
C ALA A 82 1.29 25.19 1.85
N HIS A 83 1.07 24.95 0.55
CA HIS A 83 1.54 25.78 -0.54
C HIS A 83 0.37 25.96 -1.52
N PRO A 84 -0.50 26.96 -1.31
CA PRO A 84 -1.61 27.23 -2.22
C PRO A 84 -1.11 27.80 -3.55
N ARG A 85 -1.91 27.61 -4.61
CA ARG A 85 -1.73 28.21 -5.94
C ARG A 85 -0.30 28.10 -6.50
N GLN A 86 0.31 26.93 -6.43
CA GLN A 86 1.63 26.67 -7.01
C GLN A 86 1.51 26.50 -8.54
N SER A 87 2.31 27.26 -9.28
CA SER A 87 2.36 27.16 -10.74
C SER A 87 2.99 25.85 -11.18
N VAL A 88 2.61 25.35 -12.35
CA VAL A 88 3.25 24.16 -12.96
C VAL A 88 4.76 24.30 -13.06
N GLN A 89 5.27 25.48 -13.41
CA GLN A 89 6.70 25.73 -13.48
C GLN A 89 7.39 25.53 -12.12
N HIS A 90 6.76 25.95 -11.03
CA HIS A 90 7.28 25.69 -9.68
C HIS A 90 7.25 24.19 -9.34
N LEU A 91 6.18 23.48 -9.71
CA LEU A 91 6.09 22.03 -9.52
C LEU A 91 7.23 21.29 -10.25
N ILE A 92 7.54 21.69 -11.49
CA ILE A 92 8.64 21.09 -12.27
C ILE A 92 9.98 21.37 -11.61
N THR A 93 10.25 22.62 -11.24
CA THR A 93 11.56 23.06 -10.75
C THR A 93 11.83 22.62 -9.31
N ALA A 94 10.88 22.79 -8.39
CA ALA A 94 11.07 22.48 -6.98
C ALA A 94 10.84 20.99 -6.67
N HIS A 95 9.84 20.35 -7.29
CA HIS A 95 9.52 18.94 -7.03
C HIS A 95 10.16 17.98 -8.02
N GLY A 96 10.77 18.47 -9.11
CA GLY A 96 11.33 17.64 -10.17
C GLY A 96 10.27 16.98 -11.07
N ALA A 97 9.02 17.48 -11.04
CA ALA A 97 7.88 16.88 -11.68
C ALA A 97 7.78 17.23 -13.18
N THR A 98 8.78 16.85 -13.97
CA THR A 98 8.87 17.21 -15.40
C THR A 98 7.70 16.67 -16.23
N MET A 99 7.16 15.51 -15.86
CA MET A 99 6.03 14.86 -16.54
C MET A 99 4.67 15.19 -15.91
N PHE A 100 4.59 16.25 -15.08
CA PHE A 100 3.35 16.62 -14.39
C PHE A 100 2.18 16.86 -15.35
N LEU A 101 2.35 17.75 -16.35
CA LEU A 101 1.28 18.07 -17.30
C LEU A 101 0.87 16.89 -18.18
N PRO A 102 1.81 16.15 -18.83
CA PRO A 102 1.45 14.95 -19.57
C PRO A 102 0.69 13.93 -18.72
N ALA A 103 1.15 13.65 -17.50
CA ALA A 103 0.48 12.71 -16.59
C ALA A 103 -0.92 13.20 -16.20
N LEU A 104 -1.08 14.51 -15.96
CA LEU A 104 -2.39 15.09 -15.64
C LEU A 104 -3.36 14.99 -16.83
N LYS A 105 -2.89 15.26 -18.06
CA LYS A 105 -3.71 15.13 -19.27
C LYS A 105 -4.19 13.70 -19.46
N SER A 106 -3.29 12.73 -19.37
CA SER A 106 -3.65 11.31 -19.48
C SER A 106 -4.66 10.90 -18.42
N PHE A 107 -4.46 11.35 -17.17
CA PHE A 107 -5.37 11.06 -16.07
C PHE A 107 -6.77 11.65 -16.28
N LEU A 108 -6.86 12.91 -16.68
CA LEU A 108 -8.14 13.57 -16.95
C LEU A 108 -8.87 12.91 -18.12
N HIS A 109 -8.16 12.52 -19.18
CA HIS A 109 -8.75 11.81 -20.30
C HIS A 109 -9.32 10.44 -19.89
N GLU A 110 -8.61 9.71 -19.03
CA GLU A 110 -9.01 8.37 -18.58
C GLU A 110 -10.18 8.41 -17.57
N HIS A 111 -10.11 9.31 -16.59
CA HIS A 111 -11.05 9.31 -15.45
C HIS A 111 -12.16 10.36 -15.58
N MET A 112 -11.99 11.36 -16.45
CA MET A 112 -12.91 12.49 -16.62
C MET A 112 -13.13 12.81 -18.11
N PRO A 113 -13.64 11.86 -18.92
CA PRO A 113 -13.78 12.03 -20.38
C PRO A 113 -14.77 13.13 -20.79
N ARG A 114 -15.59 13.63 -19.86
CA ARG A 114 -16.52 14.75 -20.09
C ARG A 114 -15.89 16.13 -19.84
N ASN A 115 -14.62 16.18 -19.46
CA ASN A 115 -13.92 17.43 -19.19
C ASN A 115 -13.16 17.89 -20.44
N ASP A 116 -13.68 18.90 -21.13
CA ASP A 116 -13.05 19.47 -22.33
C ASP A 116 -11.91 20.46 -22.00
N ILE A 117 -11.68 20.77 -20.72
CA ILE A 117 -10.67 21.74 -20.31
C ILE A 117 -9.29 21.06 -20.24
N VAL A 118 -8.42 21.46 -21.15
CA VAL A 118 -7.04 20.95 -21.21
C VAL A 118 -6.15 21.70 -20.22
N PRO A 119 -5.46 21.02 -19.29
CA PRO A 119 -4.54 21.67 -18.37
C PRO A 119 -3.31 22.22 -19.10
N GLY A 120 -2.90 23.41 -18.71
CA GLY A 120 -1.82 24.21 -19.28
C GLY A 120 -0.76 24.64 -18.27
N PRO A 121 0.32 25.28 -18.75
CA PRO A 121 1.47 25.67 -17.91
C PRO A 121 1.17 26.82 -16.94
N HIS A 122 0.12 27.59 -17.21
CA HIS A 122 -0.31 28.71 -16.36
C HIS A 122 -1.26 28.30 -15.24
N ASP A 123 -1.67 27.03 -15.20
CA ASP A 123 -2.51 26.53 -14.13
C ASP A 123 -1.78 26.51 -12.79
N CYS A 124 -2.57 26.65 -11.73
CA CYS A 124 -2.09 26.68 -10.37
C CYS A 124 -2.79 25.61 -9.53
N PHE A 125 -2.03 24.94 -8.67
CA PHE A 125 -2.50 23.81 -7.87
C PHE A 125 -2.23 24.04 -6.39
N ASP A 126 -3.16 23.61 -5.55
CA ASP A 126 -3.01 23.67 -4.10
C ASP A 126 -2.26 22.42 -3.63
N VAL A 127 -1.05 22.61 -3.07
CA VAL A 127 -0.12 21.52 -2.73
C VAL A 127 -0.01 21.30 -1.22
N TYR A 128 0.05 20.03 -0.83
CA TYR A 128 0.15 19.57 0.56
C TYR A 128 1.53 18.94 0.81
N ARG A 129 2.01 19.06 2.05
CA ARG A 129 3.31 18.50 2.46
C ARG A 129 3.27 16.99 2.65
N GLN A 130 2.12 16.47 3.04
CA GLN A 130 1.96 15.07 3.41
C GLN A 130 0.50 14.65 3.36
N VAL A 131 0.31 13.34 3.21
CA VAL A 131 -0.94 12.63 3.51
C VAL A 131 -0.69 11.69 4.68
N VAL A 132 -1.70 11.52 5.55
CA VAL A 132 -1.68 10.56 6.65
C VAL A 132 -2.62 9.41 6.31
N ILE A 133 -2.10 8.20 6.26
CA ILE A 133 -2.88 6.98 6.13
C ILE A 133 -3.18 6.48 7.53
N VAL A 134 -4.45 6.30 7.85
CA VAL A 134 -4.92 5.76 9.13
C VAL A 134 -5.55 4.41 8.85
N THR A 135 -4.98 3.34 9.41
CA THR A 135 -5.66 2.04 9.41
C THR A 135 -6.41 1.84 10.72
N PRO A 136 -7.51 1.07 10.69
CA PRO A 136 -8.15 0.56 11.89
C PRO A 136 -7.14 -0.14 12.82
N PRO A 137 -7.44 -0.20 14.13
CA PRO A 137 -6.73 -1.07 15.06
C PRO A 137 -6.70 -2.52 14.55
N ASP A 138 -5.58 -3.19 14.77
CA ASP A 138 -5.43 -4.62 14.50
C ASP A 138 -5.39 -5.34 15.86
N PRO A 139 -6.42 -6.13 16.23
CA PRO A 139 -6.48 -6.83 17.52
C PRO A 139 -5.25 -7.71 17.79
N CYS A 140 -4.55 -8.16 16.74
CA CYS A 140 -3.37 -9.01 16.87
C CYS A 140 -2.10 -8.20 17.19
N VAL A 141 -2.11 -6.88 16.99
CA VAL A 141 -0.92 -6.02 17.10
C VAL A 141 -1.12 -4.90 18.13
N SER A 142 -2.24 -4.19 18.07
CA SER A 142 -2.59 -3.12 19.01
C SER A 142 -4.05 -2.66 18.84
N ASP A 143 -4.70 -2.32 19.95
CA ASP A 143 -6.03 -1.69 19.99
C ASP A 143 -6.05 -0.22 19.54
N SER A 144 -4.88 0.35 19.21
CA SER A 144 -4.78 1.72 18.70
C SER A 144 -4.71 1.77 17.17
N PRO A 145 -5.33 2.77 16.52
CA PRO A 145 -5.26 2.93 15.08
C PRO A 145 -3.84 3.33 14.65
N LYS A 146 -3.33 2.68 13.61
CA LYS A 146 -1.97 2.93 13.12
C LYS A 146 -1.98 4.06 12.11
N ARG A 147 -0.98 4.95 12.22
CA ARG A 147 -0.85 6.13 11.36
C ARG A 147 0.48 6.12 10.63
N TRP A 148 0.43 6.14 9.31
CA TRP A 148 1.60 6.34 8.45
C TRP A 148 1.54 7.69 7.78
N ARG A 149 2.69 8.33 7.63
CA ARG A 149 2.79 9.63 6.94
C ARG A 149 3.58 9.41 5.66
N ILE A 150 3.05 9.94 4.55
CA ILE A 150 3.75 10.01 3.27
C ILE A 150 3.98 11.48 2.96
N ARG A 151 5.24 11.88 2.84
CA ARG A 151 5.67 13.27 2.62
C ARG A 151 6.06 13.51 1.16
N ALA A 152 5.74 14.69 0.68
CA ALA A 152 6.07 15.18 -0.65
C ALA A 152 6.49 16.66 -0.56
N THR A 153 7.63 16.92 0.08
CA THR A 153 8.15 18.28 0.30
C THR A 153 9.44 18.51 -0.47
N PRO A 154 9.52 19.58 -1.29
CA PRO A 154 10.75 19.91 -1.99
C PRO A 154 11.80 20.47 -1.02
N GLU A 155 13.01 20.65 -1.53
CA GLU A 155 14.05 21.32 -0.76
C GLU A 155 13.67 22.78 -0.54
N VAL A 156 13.84 23.26 0.70
CA VAL A 156 13.63 24.66 1.06
C VAL A 156 14.99 25.22 1.43
N GLN A 157 15.48 26.16 0.61
CA GLN A 157 16.75 26.81 0.87
C GLN A 157 16.66 27.72 2.11
N PRO A 158 17.73 27.82 2.92
CA PRO A 158 17.78 28.77 4.02
C PRO A 158 17.71 30.21 3.49
N GLY A 159 16.81 31.01 4.07
CA GLY A 159 16.72 32.44 3.78
C GLY A 159 17.41 33.28 4.87
N PRO A 160 17.88 34.49 4.55
CA PRO A 160 18.46 35.39 5.54
C PRO A 160 17.43 35.69 6.66
N GLY A 161 17.80 35.40 7.91
CA GLY A 161 16.93 35.59 9.08
C GLY A 161 15.81 34.55 9.25
N ARG A 162 15.76 33.49 8.43
CA ARG A 162 14.77 32.41 8.56
C ARG A 162 15.37 31.17 9.21
N LYS A 163 14.48 30.29 9.72
CA LYS A 163 14.81 28.91 10.12
C LYS A 163 15.72 28.24 9.08
N PRO A 164 16.62 27.34 9.52
CA PRO A 164 17.49 26.61 8.61
C PRO A 164 16.65 25.91 7.53
N GLY A 165 17.20 25.86 6.32
CA GLY A 165 16.58 25.19 5.19
C GLY A 165 16.26 23.72 5.51
N SER A 166 15.32 23.14 4.79
CA SER A 166 14.93 21.74 4.96
C SER A 166 15.25 20.94 3.69
N PRO A 167 15.89 19.76 3.80
CA PRO A 167 16.16 18.93 2.64
C PRO A 167 14.85 18.41 2.02
N ALA A 168 14.89 18.11 0.72
CA ALA A 168 13.77 17.48 0.04
C ALA A 168 13.42 16.13 0.67
N ARG A 169 12.12 15.83 0.80
CA ARG A 169 11.59 14.55 1.27
C ARG A 169 10.44 14.11 0.36
N PHE A 170 10.68 13.01 -0.34
CA PHE A 170 9.72 12.37 -1.24
C PHE A 170 9.64 10.90 -0.86
N ASP A 171 8.65 10.57 -0.04
CA ASP A 171 8.48 9.24 0.53
C ASP A 171 8.04 8.25 -0.55
N MET A 172 8.36 6.98 -0.32
CA MET A 172 7.96 5.87 -1.19
C MET A 172 6.68 5.22 -0.67
N ALA A 173 5.87 4.74 -1.60
CA ALA A 173 4.65 4.01 -1.29
C ALA A 173 4.53 2.77 -2.19
N LEU A 174 3.79 1.78 -1.69
CA LEU A 174 3.39 0.61 -2.46
C LEU A 174 1.97 0.82 -2.98
N ILE A 175 1.79 0.64 -4.28
CA ILE A 175 0.48 0.74 -4.94
C ILE A 175 0.16 -0.62 -5.55
N SER A 176 -1.09 -1.06 -5.37
CA SER A 176 -1.58 -2.26 -6.06
C SER A 176 -1.79 -1.93 -7.54
N ASP A 177 -1.06 -2.63 -8.40
CA ASP A 177 -1.23 -2.66 -9.85
C ASP A 177 -2.52 -3.47 -10.10
N GLY A 178 -3.64 -2.79 -10.34
CA GLY A 178 -5.02 -3.32 -10.26
C GLY A 178 -5.38 -4.49 -11.20
N VAL A 179 -4.39 -5.07 -11.88
CA VAL A 179 -4.52 -6.21 -12.80
C VAL A 179 -4.55 -7.55 -12.04
N ARG A 180 -4.02 -7.62 -10.82
CA ARG A 180 -3.93 -8.88 -10.05
C ARG A 180 -4.43 -8.67 -8.63
N THR A 181 -5.03 -9.71 -8.04
CA THR A 181 -5.32 -9.73 -6.61
C THR A 181 -4.00 -9.54 -5.87
N SER A 182 -3.83 -8.37 -5.26
CA SER A 182 -2.56 -8.05 -4.61
C SER A 182 -2.40 -8.93 -3.39
N ASN A 183 -1.56 -9.96 -3.51
CA ASN A 183 -1.18 -10.76 -2.38
C ASN A 183 0.03 -10.09 -1.71
N LEU A 184 -0.23 -9.42 -0.58
CA LEU A 184 0.80 -8.74 0.21
C LEU A 184 1.93 -9.70 0.65
N ARG A 185 1.70 -11.02 0.65
CA ARG A 185 2.74 -12.02 0.95
C ARG A 185 3.74 -12.21 -0.20
N THR A 186 3.29 -12.10 -1.45
CA THR A 186 4.13 -12.30 -2.64
C THR A 186 4.55 -11.01 -3.34
N PHE A 187 4.01 -9.85 -2.93
CA PHE A 187 4.17 -8.55 -3.62
C PHE A 187 3.76 -8.58 -5.10
N GLU A 188 3.00 -9.60 -5.49
CA GLU A 188 2.49 -9.77 -6.83
C GLU A 188 1.37 -8.76 -7.07
N GLY A 189 1.43 -8.06 -8.21
CA GLY A 189 0.51 -6.96 -8.49
C GLY A 189 0.72 -5.75 -7.59
N VAL A 190 1.93 -5.52 -7.07
CA VAL A 190 2.27 -4.29 -6.32
C VAL A 190 3.51 -3.64 -6.94
N ARG A 191 3.50 -2.32 -7.03
CA ARG A 191 4.63 -1.53 -7.53
C ARG A 191 5.01 -0.42 -6.56
N VAL A 192 6.31 -0.15 -6.48
CA VAL A 192 6.85 0.96 -5.69
C VAL A 192 6.71 2.25 -6.49
N VAL A 193 6.28 3.31 -5.81
CA VAL A 193 6.33 4.68 -6.30
C VAL A 193 7.09 5.58 -5.35
N GLN A 194 7.58 6.69 -5.88
CA GLN A 194 7.95 7.86 -5.09
C GLN A 194 6.90 8.94 -5.29
N VAL A 195 6.33 9.42 -4.18
CA VAL A 195 5.34 10.49 -4.19
C VAL A 195 6.05 11.83 -4.27
N ARG A 196 5.79 12.58 -5.34
CA ARG A 196 6.48 13.85 -5.63
C ARG A 196 5.64 15.06 -5.27
N ILE A 197 4.34 15.01 -5.54
CA ILE A 197 3.41 16.11 -5.26
C ILE A 197 2.11 15.49 -4.74
N ILE A 198 1.56 16.09 -3.70
CA ILE A 198 0.21 15.83 -3.20
C ILE A 198 -0.56 17.11 -3.41
N PHE A 199 -1.64 17.10 -4.19
CA PHE A 199 -2.35 18.31 -4.55
C PHE A 199 -3.85 18.09 -4.67
N THR A 200 -4.62 19.18 -4.58
CA THR A 200 -6.03 19.16 -4.96
C THR A 200 -6.23 19.64 -6.37
N LEU A 201 -7.03 18.90 -7.13
CA LEU A 201 -7.36 19.26 -8.51
C LEU A 201 -8.18 20.56 -8.52
N PRO A 202 -7.87 21.57 -9.33
CA PRO A 202 -8.69 22.78 -9.41
C PRO A 202 -10.12 22.50 -9.88
N ARG A 203 -11.09 23.29 -9.39
CA ARG A 203 -12.53 23.07 -9.64
C ARG A 203 -12.90 23.03 -11.12
N GLN A 204 -12.19 23.77 -11.98
CA GLN A 204 -12.44 23.76 -13.41
C GLN A 204 -12.28 22.36 -14.03
N PHE A 205 -11.44 21.50 -13.44
CA PHE A 205 -11.23 20.15 -13.95
C PHE A 205 -12.10 19.09 -13.24
N GLN A 206 -12.82 19.44 -12.17
CA GLN A 206 -13.56 18.49 -11.31
C GLN A 206 -14.96 18.14 -11.86
N VAL A 207 -15.08 17.78 -13.14
CA VAL A 207 -16.39 17.46 -13.73
C VAL A 207 -16.88 16.11 -13.20
N GLY A 208 -17.92 16.12 -12.35
CA GLY A 208 -18.65 14.91 -11.94
C GLY A 208 -17.97 14.02 -10.90
N THR A 209 -16.84 14.45 -10.31
CA THR A 209 -16.07 13.65 -9.33
C THR A 209 -16.09 14.30 -7.95
N SER A 210 -16.32 13.50 -6.91
CA SER A 210 -16.26 13.93 -5.50
C SER A 210 -14.83 13.95 -4.93
N SER A 211 -13.92 13.17 -5.52
CA SER A 211 -12.51 13.14 -5.13
C SER A 211 -11.82 14.45 -5.51
N ARG A 212 -11.14 15.03 -4.53
CA ARG A 212 -10.50 16.33 -4.63
C ARG A 212 -8.99 16.22 -4.66
N ALA A 213 -8.41 15.15 -4.10
CA ALA A 213 -6.97 15.05 -3.92
C ALA A 213 -6.32 13.94 -4.75
N LEU A 214 -5.21 14.34 -5.38
CA LEU A 214 -4.41 13.51 -6.25
C LEU A 214 -2.94 13.56 -5.79
N ALA A 215 -2.22 12.49 -6.11
CA ALA A 215 -0.77 12.47 -6.00
C ALA A 215 -0.14 12.29 -7.39
N TYR A 216 0.85 13.12 -7.70
CA TYR A 216 1.79 12.88 -8.79
C TYR A 216 2.90 11.96 -8.27
N VAL A 217 3.06 10.83 -8.93
CA VAL A 217 3.98 9.77 -8.53
C VAL A 217 4.93 9.41 -9.65
N GLU A 218 6.16 9.06 -9.28
CA GLU A 218 7.15 8.47 -10.19
C GLU A 218 7.28 6.97 -9.91
N TRP A 219 7.12 6.17 -10.95
CA TRP A 219 7.19 4.71 -10.86
C TRP A 219 8.63 4.22 -10.75
N PHE A 220 8.80 3.17 -9.94
CA PHE A 220 9.95 2.29 -10.03
C PHE A 220 9.65 1.10 -10.94
N THR A 221 10.70 0.36 -11.32
CA THR A 221 10.55 -0.91 -12.02
C THR A 221 9.75 -1.89 -11.15
N PRO A 222 9.02 -2.84 -11.77
CA PRO A 222 8.39 -3.93 -11.05
C PRO A 222 9.37 -4.65 -10.12
N LEU A 223 8.86 -5.12 -8.99
CA LEU A 223 9.65 -5.86 -8.00
C LEU A 223 10.16 -7.17 -8.61
N ARG A 224 11.48 -7.28 -8.75
CA ARG A 224 12.15 -8.50 -9.25
C ARG A 224 12.26 -9.54 -8.14
N GLU A 225 12.71 -10.73 -8.51
CA GLU A 225 13.08 -11.77 -7.56
C GLU A 225 14.07 -11.23 -6.51
N PRO A 226 13.96 -11.65 -5.24
CA PRO A 226 14.89 -11.23 -4.21
C PRO A 226 16.32 -11.63 -4.58
N ASP A 227 17.26 -10.71 -4.35
CA ASP A 227 18.68 -11.03 -4.52
C ASP A 227 19.07 -12.17 -3.55
N PRO A 228 19.73 -13.24 -4.03
CA PRO A 228 20.01 -14.42 -3.22
C PRO A 228 20.91 -14.14 -2.02
N SER A 229 21.74 -13.10 -2.08
CA SER A 229 22.66 -12.75 -0.99
C SER A 229 22.01 -11.92 0.12
N SER A 230 21.11 -10.98 -0.24
CA SER A 230 20.48 -10.06 0.71
C SER A 230 19.03 -10.41 1.07
N GLY A 231 18.37 -11.25 0.26
CA GLY A 231 16.93 -11.52 0.36
C GLY A 231 16.04 -10.30 0.08
N LEU A 232 16.62 -9.19 -0.41
CA LEU A 232 15.90 -7.95 -0.69
C LEU A 232 15.52 -7.87 -2.17
N ARG A 233 14.34 -7.34 -2.45
CA ARG A 233 13.91 -7.03 -3.82
C ARG A 233 14.49 -5.69 -4.25
N GLN A 234 15.21 -5.70 -5.36
CA GLN A 234 15.79 -4.47 -5.92
C GLN A 234 14.79 -3.78 -6.84
N VAL A 235 14.81 -2.45 -6.79
CA VAL A 235 14.04 -1.58 -7.67
C VAL A 235 14.93 -0.47 -8.22
N SER A 236 14.70 -0.09 -9.48
CA SER A 236 15.31 1.09 -10.08
C SER A 236 14.22 2.04 -10.59
N ARG A 237 14.57 3.29 -10.89
CA ARG A 237 13.57 4.24 -11.41
C ARG A 237 13.11 3.79 -12.79
N SER A 238 11.80 3.74 -13.01
CA SER A 238 11.25 3.44 -14.34
C SER A 238 11.36 4.67 -15.23
N THR A 239 11.78 4.46 -16.47
CA THR A 239 11.85 5.49 -17.50
C THR A 239 11.06 5.06 -18.73
N CYS A 240 10.41 6.02 -19.38
CA CYS A 240 9.74 5.83 -20.67
C CYS A 240 10.14 7.01 -21.56
N GLN A 241 10.61 6.73 -22.78
CA GLN A 241 11.08 7.76 -23.72
C GLN A 241 12.09 8.74 -23.08
N LEU A 242 13.07 8.23 -22.30
CA LEU A 242 14.07 8.99 -21.54
C LEU A 242 13.51 9.88 -20.41
N HIS A 243 12.20 9.90 -20.18
CA HIS A 243 11.57 10.63 -19.07
C HIS A 243 11.25 9.70 -17.91
N ARG A 244 11.04 10.25 -16.71
CA ARG A 244 10.53 9.49 -15.57
C ARG A 244 9.14 8.96 -15.92
N ASN A 245 8.93 7.66 -15.73
CA ASN A 245 7.59 7.10 -15.85
C ASN A 245 6.77 7.61 -14.66
N ALA A 246 5.72 8.37 -14.94
CA ALA A 246 4.94 9.05 -13.92
C ALA A 246 3.45 8.96 -14.22
N ALA A 247 2.64 9.02 -13.16
CA ALA A 247 1.19 8.99 -13.26
C ALA A 247 0.56 9.86 -12.17
N MET A 248 -0.74 10.13 -12.33
CA MET A 248 -1.57 10.68 -11.27
C MET A 248 -2.38 9.54 -10.64
N ILE A 249 -2.51 9.57 -9.33
CA ILE A 249 -3.30 8.60 -8.57
C ILE A 249 -4.25 9.33 -7.61
N TYR A 250 -5.42 8.73 -7.38
CA TYR A 250 -6.32 9.17 -6.33
C TYR A 250 -5.71 8.93 -4.94
N ILE A 251 -5.90 9.90 -4.05
CA ILE A 251 -5.59 9.76 -2.63
C ILE A 251 -6.85 9.44 -1.83
N ASP A 252 -8.03 9.71 -2.37
CA ASP A 252 -9.29 9.57 -1.65
C ASP A 252 -9.81 8.12 -1.70
#